data_AF-A0A974NNK2-F1
#
_entry.id   AF-A0A974NNK2-F1
#
_cell.length_a   1.000
_cell.length_b   1.000
_cell.length_c   1.000
_cell.angle_alpha   90.00
_cell.angle_beta   90.00
_cell.angle_gamma   90.00
#
_symmetry.space_group_name_H-M   'P 1'
#
loop_
_entity.id
_entity.type
_entity.pdbx_description
1 polymer ?
#
loop_
_entity_poly.entity_id
_entity_poly.type
_entity_poly.pdbx_seq_one_letter_code
_entity_poly.pdbx_strand_id
1 'polypeptide(L)'
;MVIAIGVIVVMIMSMFTVAIIIIRKQSKKTEPEYFHTYMHQPGTNFSFSLKQNGNEECSVHNHQKMPLASTVKLLIAIEFARQVSEGLLDKNEQISLTELDLFYIPGTDGEAHPEWLSQIRQQQLIHNSHVNLIEVAKGMMAFSSNANTEYLLRRLGLDAINQQLTLLNLREHDDLYHFCTAVMIPAYLGEQYENEQVLDKLTKMSQDEYVLLAGQLTTELADGKLQELKQKVMPMSENLQRIWSDRLPGGTTADYLHLLELINQKTVLPKNMQDILDEIVETAMTNPRNQTWLKHAGFKGGSTKWVFTLAAYFTDHHHNTTELVFFANDLEPLQLMKLQENANEFMVKIVKDKEFLKTCAKVNRGFVVPLNKAE
;
A
#
# COMPACT_ATOMS: atom_id res chain seq x y z
N MET A 1 24.09 -13.81 46.43
CA MET A 1 24.03 -14.32 45.04
C MET A 1 22.87 -13.72 44.25
N VAL A 2 21.63 -13.75 44.78
CA VAL A 2 20.43 -13.20 44.12
C VAL A 2 20.52 -11.69 43.79
N ILE A 3 21.09 -10.88 44.70
CA ILE A 3 21.23 -9.43 44.51
C ILE A 3 22.22 -9.09 43.36
N ALA A 4 23.30 -9.86 43.22
CA ALA A 4 24.30 -9.64 42.18
C ALA A 4 23.76 -9.98 40.77
N ILE A 5 22.91 -11.00 40.66
CA ILE A 5 22.24 -11.38 39.40
C ILE A 5 21.22 -10.31 38.99
N GLY A 6 20.45 -9.76 39.94
CA GLY A 6 19.49 -8.69 39.67
C GLY A 6 20.16 -7.40 39.14
N VAL A 7 21.32 -7.03 39.68
CA VAL A 7 22.08 -5.85 39.25
C VAL A 7 22.66 -6.01 37.84
N ILE A 8 23.11 -7.22 37.47
CA ILE A 8 23.61 -7.53 36.13
C ILE A 8 22.48 -7.48 35.09
N VAL A 9 21.30 -8.02 35.40
CA VAL A 9 20.13 -7.99 34.50
C VAL A 9 19.66 -6.56 34.24
N VAL A 10 19.61 -5.72 35.28
CA VAL A 10 19.23 -4.29 35.13
C VAL A 10 20.25 -3.52 34.30
N MET A 11 21.55 -3.77 34.48
CA MET A 11 22.59 -3.15 33.64
C MET A 11 22.50 -3.58 32.17
N ILE A 12 22.27 -4.86 31.88
CA ILE A 12 22.09 -5.37 30.51
C ILE A 12 20.84 -4.73 29.87
N MET A 13 19.70 -4.71 30.56
CA MET A 13 18.47 -4.06 30.09
C MET A 13 18.67 -2.56 29.82
N SER A 14 19.43 -1.87 30.67
CA SER A 14 19.76 -0.45 30.50
C SER A 14 20.68 -0.20 29.30
N MET A 15 21.66 -1.09 29.03
CA MET A 15 22.52 -1.01 27.85
C MET A 15 21.74 -1.30 26.56
N PHE A 16 20.80 -2.26 26.56
CA PHE A 16 19.88 -2.48 25.44
C PHE A 16 18.97 -1.27 25.21
N THR A 17 18.47 -0.63 26.27
CA THR A 17 17.63 0.56 26.16
C THR A 17 18.42 1.75 25.61
N VAL A 18 19.66 1.95 26.07
CA VAL A 18 20.57 3.00 25.55
C VAL A 18 20.98 2.70 24.10
N ALA A 19 21.26 1.45 23.75
CA ALA A 19 21.54 1.03 22.38
C ALA A 19 20.31 1.25 21.47
N ILE A 20 19.10 0.91 21.91
CA ILE A 20 17.84 1.18 21.19
C ILE A 20 17.61 2.68 21.04
N ILE A 21 17.90 3.49 22.05
CA ILE A 21 17.79 4.95 21.96
C ILE A 21 18.85 5.54 21.01
N ILE A 22 20.08 5.03 21.02
CA ILE A 22 21.14 5.45 20.10
C ILE A 22 20.81 5.02 18.66
N ILE A 23 20.31 3.79 18.45
CA ILE A 23 19.81 3.30 17.17
C ILE A 23 18.63 4.16 16.71
N ARG A 24 17.65 4.46 17.57
CA ARG A 24 16.53 5.36 17.27
C ARG A 24 16.93 6.82 17.04
N LYS A 25 18.09 7.25 17.55
CA LYS A 25 18.60 8.63 17.41
C LYS A 25 19.56 8.75 16.22
N GLN A 26 20.24 7.67 15.83
CA GLN A 26 21.00 7.56 14.59
C GLN A 26 20.08 7.26 13.38
N SER A 27 19.00 6.49 13.57
CA SER A 27 17.94 6.24 12.57
C SER A 27 17.04 7.46 12.29
N LYS A 28 17.26 8.59 12.97
CA LYS A 28 16.55 9.86 12.69
C LYS A 28 17.16 10.64 11.52
N LYS A 29 18.30 10.22 10.97
CA LYS A 29 18.79 10.78 9.72
C LYS A 29 18.27 9.90 8.59
N THR A 30 17.25 10.40 7.91
CA THR A 30 16.83 9.88 6.61
C THR A 30 17.97 10.03 5.60
N GLU A 31 18.22 8.98 4.84
CA GLU A 31 19.16 8.86 3.73
C GLU A 31 18.35 8.58 2.44
N PRO A 32 17.70 9.58 1.83
CA PRO A 32 16.91 9.40 0.60
C PRO A 32 17.75 8.82 -0.57
N GLU A 33 19.07 8.98 -0.52
CA GLU A 33 20.04 8.35 -1.42
C GLU A 33 20.00 6.82 -1.38
N TYR A 34 19.45 6.21 -0.33
CA TYR A 34 19.31 4.77 -0.23
C TYR A 34 18.49 4.18 -1.38
N PHE A 35 17.45 4.87 -1.86
CA PHE A 35 16.70 4.45 -3.05
C PHE A 35 17.61 4.35 -4.27
N HIS A 36 18.47 5.35 -4.47
CA HIS A 36 19.46 5.32 -5.55
C HIS A 36 20.45 4.17 -5.37
N THR A 37 20.99 3.98 -4.17
CA THR A 37 21.88 2.86 -3.87
C THR A 37 21.22 1.51 -4.13
N TYR A 38 19.96 1.34 -3.69
CA TYR A 38 19.19 0.11 -3.87
C TYR A 38 18.97 -0.19 -5.36
N MET A 39 18.54 0.81 -6.14
CA MET A 39 18.33 0.66 -7.58
C MET A 39 19.62 0.37 -8.39
N HIS A 40 20.80 0.63 -7.83
CA HIS A 40 22.09 0.32 -8.45
C HIS A 40 22.66 -1.04 -8.03
N GLN A 41 22.02 -1.74 -7.09
CA GLN A 41 22.42 -3.10 -6.76
C GLN A 41 22.07 -4.04 -7.93
N PRO A 42 22.91 -5.06 -8.21
CA PRO A 42 22.55 -6.09 -9.18
C PRO A 42 21.26 -6.80 -8.75
N GLY A 43 20.26 -6.83 -9.63
CA GLY A 43 19.00 -7.50 -9.35
C GLY A 43 17.85 -6.97 -10.20
N THR A 44 16.77 -7.74 -10.27
CA THR A 44 15.52 -7.38 -10.96
C THR A 44 14.33 -7.43 -10.01
N ASN A 45 14.56 -7.39 -8.70
CA ASN A 45 13.51 -7.44 -7.68
C ASN A 45 12.89 -6.05 -7.42
N PHE A 46 13.11 -5.09 -8.32
CA PHE A 46 12.50 -3.77 -8.29
C PHE A 46 12.14 -3.27 -9.71
N SER A 47 11.17 -2.38 -9.74
CA SER A 47 10.71 -1.64 -10.92
C SER A 47 10.58 -0.17 -10.55
N PHE A 48 10.96 0.72 -11.47
CA PHE A 48 10.96 2.16 -11.24
C PHE A 48 10.55 2.92 -12.49
N SER A 49 9.60 3.84 -12.34
CA SER A 49 9.13 4.72 -13.41
C SER A 49 8.98 6.14 -12.89
N LEU A 50 9.44 7.12 -13.67
CA LEU A 50 9.42 8.53 -13.31
C LEU A 50 9.14 9.41 -14.53
N LYS A 51 8.15 10.29 -14.38
CA LYS A 51 7.78 11.30 -15.37
C LYS A 51 7.84 12.69 -14.73
N GLN A 52 8.38 13.67 -15.45
CA GLN A 52 8.35 15.08 -15.06
C GLN A 52 7.87 15.93 -16.24
N ASN A 53 6.87 16.77 -16.00
CA ASN A 53 6.28 17.66 -17.00
C ASN A 53 5.89 16.92 -18.30
N GLY A 54 5.37 15.70 -18.18
CA GLY A 54 5.00 14.84 -19.30
C GLY A 54 6.16 14.09 -19.97
N ASN A 55 7.41 14.34 -19.59
CA ASN A 55 8.58 13.64 -20.14
C ASN A 55 8.97 12.46 -19.24
N GLU A 56 9.19 11.30 -19.85
CA GLU A 56 9.74 10.14 -19.13
C GLU A 56 11.22 10.38 -18.80
N GLU A 57 11.53 10.49 -17.51
CA GLU A 57 12.89 10.74 -17.01
C GLU A 57 13.60 9.42 -16.68
N CYS A 58 12.86 8.39 -16.26
CA CYS A 58 13.39 7.07 -15.94
C CYS A 58 12.33 5.98 -16.12
N SER A 59 12.75 4.82 -16.61
CA SER A 59 11.93 3.63 -16.74
C SER A 59 12.83 2.39 -16.65
N VAL A 60 12.65 1.59 -15.60
CA VAL A 60 13.48 0.42 -15.26
C VAL A 60 12.55 -0.72 -14.88
N HIS A 61 12.62 -1.83 -15.62
CA HIS A 61 11.74 -2.99 -15.47
C HIS A 61 10.25 -2.59 -15.38
N ASN A 62 9.84 -1.56 -16.12
CA ASN A 62 8.54 -0.90 -15.96
C ASN A 62 7.34 -1.78 -16.30
N HIS A 63 7.54 -2.86 -17.06
CA HIS A 63 6.55 -3.90 -17.40
C HIS A 63 6.62 -5.14 -16.49
N GLN A 64 7.50 -5.15 -15.48
CA GLN A 64 7.58 -6.25 -14.54
C GLN A 64 6.42 -6.16 -13.53
N LYS A 65 5.53 -7.15 -13.58
CA LYS A 65 4.41 -7.26 -12.64
C LYS A 65 4.92 -7.64 -11.25
N MET A 66 4.48 -6.90 -10.22
CA MET A 66 4.83 -7.14 -8.82
C MET A 66 3.58 -7.04 -7.93
N PRO A 67 3.51 -7.77 -6.80
CA PRO A 67 2.43 -7.62 -5.84
C PRO A 67 2.33 -6.17 -5.36
N LEU A 68 1.12 -5.61 -5.37
CA LEU A 68 0.92 -4.18 -5.13
C LEU A 68 0.78 -3.82 -3.65
N ALA A 69 0.43 -4.80 -2.82
CA ALA A 69 -0.04 -4.57 -1.47
C ALA A 69 -1.11 -3.45 -1.46
N SER A 70 -1.01 -2.49 -0.54
CA SER A 70 -2.02 -1.44 -0.41
C SER A 70 -2.01 -0.36 -1.50
N THR A 71 -1.07 -0.38 -2.44
CA THR A 71 -1.08 0.54 -3.60
C THR A 71 -2.26 0.27 -4.53
N VAL A 72 -2.78 -0.97 -4.53
CA VAL A 72 -3.99 -1.37 -5.28
C VAL A 72 -5.23 -0.55 -4.91
N LYS A 73 -5.27 0.03 -3.69
CA LYS A 73 -6.41 0.80 -3.16
C LYS A 73 -6.69 2.09 -3.94
N LEU A 74 -5.75 2.56 -4.78
CA LEU A 74 -5.99 3.64 -5.73
C LEU A 74 -7.14 3.31 -6.70
N LEU A 75 -7.27 2.06 -7.16
CA LEU A 75 -8.36 1.65 -8.05
C LEU A 75 -9.71 1.64 -7.34
N ILE A 76 -9.72 1.26 -6.06
CA ILE A 76 -10.92 1.30 -5.20
C ILE A 76 -11.35 2.77 -5.00
N ALA A 77 -10.40 3.68 -4.78
CA ALA A 77 -10.68 5.11 -4.64
C ALA A 77 -11.25 5.73 -5.93
N ILE A 78 -10.75 5.31 -7.09
CA ILE A 78 -11.26 5.76 -8.40
C ILE A 78 -12.69 5.28 -8.63
N GLU A 79 -12.97 4.00 -8.38
CA GLU A 79 -14.32 3.47 -8.52
C GLU A 79 -15.30 4.13 -7.52
N PHE A 80 -14.86 4.36 -6.28
CA PHE A 80 -15.62 5.11 -5.30
C PHE A 80 -15.97 6.51 -5.82
N ALA A 81 -14.98 7.26 -6.31
CA ALA A 81 -15.19 8.60 -6.85
C ALA A 81 -16.15 8.59 -8.03
N ARG A 82 -16.04 7.59 -8.91
CA ARG A 82 -16.95 7.41 -10.05
C ARG A 82 -18.40 7.19 -9.59
N GLN A 83 -18.65 6.20 -8.73
CA GLN A 83 -20.01 5.89 -8.27
C GLN A 83 -20.67 7.06 -7.53
N VAL A 84 -19.91 7.78 -6.69
CA VAL A 84 -20.42 8.99 -6.03
C VAL A 84 -20.71 10.10 -7.04
N SER A 85 -19.82 10.32 -8.01
CA SER A 85 -19.99 11.36 -9.04
C SER A 85 -21.19 11.13 -9.96
N GLU A 86 -21.55 9.85 -10.17
CA GLU A 86 -22.71 9.43 -10.96
C GLU A 86 -24.00 9.34 -10.12
N GLY A 87 -23.93 9.60 -8.82
CA GLY A 87 -25.09 9.53 -7.91
C GLY A 87 -25.55 8.10 -7.58
N LEU A 88 -24.71 7.09 -7.85
CA LEU A 88 -24.97 5.70 -7.47
C LEU A 88 -24.73 5.46 -5.96
N LEU A 89 -23.86 6.27 -5.36
CA LEU A 89 -23.58 6.28 -3.92
C LEU A 89 -23.70 7.69 -3.35
N ASP A 90 -24.23 7.81 -2.14
CA ASP A 90 -24.15 9.05 -1.36
C ASP A 90 -22.92 8.98 -0.44
N LYS A 91 -21.97 9.89 -0.65
CA LYS A 91 -20.76 9.95 0.18
C LYS A 91 -21.03 10.32 1.65
N ASN A 92 -22.22 10.87 1.95
CA ASN A 92 -22.67 11.20 3.30
C ASN A 92 -23.52 10.12 3.94
N GLU A 93 -23.73 8.98 3.27
CA GLU A 93 -24.38 7.80 3.83
C GLU A 93 -23.74 7.45 5.19
N GLN A 94 -24.56 7.23 6.21
CA GLN A 94 -24.10 6.90 7.56
C GLN A 94 -23.79 5.42 7.66
N ILE A 95 -22.52 5.08 7.83
CA ILE A 95 -22.05 3.69 7.93
C ILE A 95 -21.81 3.35 9.40
N SER A 96 -22.37 2.23 9.85
CA SER A 96 -22.18 1.77 11.23
C SER A 96 -20.74 1.30 11.45
N LEU A 97 -20.12 1.74 12.55
CA LEU A 97 -18.81 1.23 12.95
C LEU A 97 -18.83 -0.28 13.23
N THR A 98 -19.97 -0.84 13.64
CA THR A 98 -20.09 -2.29 13.88
C THR A 98 -20.07 -3.08 12.58
N GLU A 99 -20.53 -2.49 11.47
CA GLU A 99 -20.49 -3.12 10.15
C GLU A 99 -19.05 -3.16 9.61
N LEU A 100 -18.28 -2.09 9.84
CA LEU A 100 -16.86 -2.04 9.49
C LEU A 100 -16.04 -3.04 10.32
N ASP A 101 -16.35 -3.19 11.61
CA ASP A 101 -15.65 -4.10 12.53
C ASP A 101 -15.78 -5.58 12.15
N LEU A 102 -16.81 -5.95 11.38
CA LEU A 102 -16.93 -7.30 10.83
C LEU A 102 -15.68 -7.70 10.03
N PHE A 103 -15.11 -6.76 9.28
CA PHE A 103 -13.93 -6.98 8.42
C PHE A 103 -12.60 -6.66 9.11
N TYR A 104 -12.61 -6.18 10.36
CA TYR A 104 -11.38 -5.94 11.09
C TYR A 104 -10.76 -7.24 11.61
N ILE A 105 -9.59 -7.59 11.07
CA ILE A 105 -8.78 -8.75 11.45
C ILE A 105 -7.54 -8.25 12.21
N PRO A 106 -7.46 -8.46 13.54
CA PRO A 106 -6.38 -7.91 14.35
C PRO A 106 -4.98 -8.34 13.91
N GLY A 107 -4.03 -7.40 13.94
CA GLY A 107 -2.61 -7.67 13.66
C GLY A 107 -2.24 -7.86 12.18
N THR A 108 -3.15 -7.58 11.24
CA THR A 108 -2.93 -7.79 9.79
C THR A 108 -2.68 -6.52 8.99
N ASP A 109 -2.92 -5.34 9.57
CA ASP A 109 -2.82 -4.05 8.90
C ASP A 109 -1.89 -3.05 9.59
N GLY A 110 -1.04 -3.53 10.51
CA GLY A 110 -0.05 -2.69 11.19
C GLY A 110 -0.65 -1.59 12.05
N GLU A 111 -1.83 -1.83 12.65
CA GLU A 111 -2.62 -0.87 13.44
C GLU A 111 -3.32 0.23 12.63
N ALA A 112 -3.33 0.13 11.30
CA ALA A 112 -3.97 1.11 10.42
C ALA A 112 -5.44 1.39 10.75
N HIS A 113 -6.27 0.36 10.92
CA HIS A 113 -7.69 0.55 11.23
C HIS A 113 -7.93 1.15 12.63
N PRO A 114 -7.30 0.64 13.72
CA PRO A 114 -7.35 1.30 15.03
C PRO A 114 -6.89 2.76 15.02
N GLU A 115 -5.81 3.09 14.31
CA GLU A 115 -5.30 4.46 14.18
C GLU A 115 -6.30 5.38 13.48
N TRP A 116 -6.92 4.91 12.39
CA TRP A 116 -8.00 5.64 11.71
C TRP A 116 -9.18 5.89 12.65
N LEU A 117 -9.65 4.86 13.35
CA LEU A 117 -10.74 4.99 14.34
C LEU A 117 -10.39 6.00 15.44
N SER A 118 -9.14 6.01 15.90
CA SER A 118 -8.64 6.98 16.87
C SER A 118 -8.70 8.42 16.31
N GLN A 119 -8.26 8.62 15.07
CA GLN A 119 -8.29 9.95 14.42
C GLN A 119 -9.72 10.47 14.28
N ILE A 120 -10.64 9.69 13.72
CA ILE A 120 -12.02 10.17 13.48
C ILE A 120 -12.78 10.41 14.80
N ARG A 121 -12.44 9.69 15.88
CA ARG A 121 -12.94 9.98 17.24
C ARG A 121 -12.44 11.33 17.75
N GLN A 122 -11.14 11.60 17.60
CA GLN A 122 -10.55 12.88 18.02
C GLN A 122 -11.13 14.06 17.23
N GLN A 123 -11.42 13.85 15.94
CA GLN A 123 -12.04 14.83 15.07
C GLN A 123 -13.56 14.96 15.26
N GLN A 124 -14.16 14.16 16.16
CA GLN A 124 -15.60 14.16 16.46
C GLN A 124 -16.48 13.87 15.23
N LEU A 125 -16.00 13.04 14.31
CA LEU A 125 -16.71 12.65 13.09
C LEU A 125 -17.69 11.49 13.29
N ILE A 126 -17.68 10.88 14.47
CA ILE A 126 -18.57 9.77 14.81
C ILE A 126 -19.83 10.31 15.49
N HIS A 127 -20.99 9.97 14.93
CA HIS A 127 -22.29 10.30 15.48
C HIS A 127 -23.12 9.02 15.63
N ASN A 128 -23.59 8.74 16.86
CA ASN A 128 -24.37 7.52 17.17
C ASN A 128 -23.71 6.22 16.67
N SER A 129 -22.39 6.09 16.82
CA SER A 129 -21.61 4.94 16.30
C SER A 129 -21.64 4.77 14.78
N HIS A 130 -21.89 5.86 14.03
CA HIS A 130 -21.81 5.91 12.58
C HIS A 130 -20.81 6.96 12.12
N VAL A 131 -20.33 6.81 10.89
CA VAL A 131 -19.46 7.77 10.20
C VAL A 131 -19.90 7.90 8.73
N ASN A 132 -19.68 9.05 8.11
CA ASN A 132 -19.95 9.22 6.68
C ASN A 132 -19.11 8.25 5.84
N LEU A 133 -19.70 7.70 4.77
CA LEU A 133 -19.02 6.80 3.84
C LEU A 133 -17.71 7.37 3.26
N ILE A 134 -17.64 8.68 3.01
CA ILE A 134 -16.40 9.35 2.57
C ILE A 134 -15.23 9.18 3.56
N GLU A 135 -15.52 9.13 4.86
CA GLU A 135 -14.48 8.95 5.88
C GLU A 135 -13.97 7.51 5.93
N VAL A 136 -14.79 6.54 5.51
CA VAL A 136 -14.35 5.15 5.31
C VAL A 136 -13.33 5.09 4.17
N ALA A 137 -13.60 5.76 3.05
CA ALA A 137 -12.68 5.88 1.92
C ALA A 137 -11.38 6.64 2.29
N LYS A 138 -11.48 7.72 3.06
CA LYS A 138 -10.29 8.41 3.61
C LYS A 138 -9.49 7.51 4.55
N GLY A 139 -10.15 6.70 5.39
CA GLY A 139 -9.47 5.70 6.22
C GLY A 139 -8.73 4.64 5.42
N MET A 140 -9.29 4.20 4.29
CA MET A 140 -8.61 3.31 3.35
C MET A 140 -7.36 3.97 2.74
N MET A 141 -7.45 5.24 2.32
CA MET A 141 -6.34 5.88 1.60
C MET A 141 -5.26 6.45 2.54
N ALA A 142 -5.62 7.21 3.57
CA ALA A 142 -4.66 7.83 4.48
C ALA A 142 -4.03 6.85 5.47
N PHE A 143 -4.81 5.91 6.01
CA PHE A 143 -4.32 4.97 7.01
C PHE A 143 -3.99 3.61 6.43
N SER A 144 -4.45 3.31 5.22
CA SER A 144 -4.34 1.96 4.64
C SER A 144 -5.21 0.91 5.35
N SER A 145 -6.27 1.32 6.04
CA SER A 145 -7.14 0.41 6.81
C SER A 145 -7.66 -0.76 5.98
N ASN A 146 -7.36 -1.99 6.39
CA ASN A 146 -7.80 -3.19 5.67
C ASN A 146 -9.30 -3.45 5.82
N ALA A 147 -9.88 -3.19 7.01
CA ALA A 147 -11.32 -3.35 7.22
C ALA A 147 -12.14 -2.40 6.32
N ASN A 148 -11.73 -1.13 6.22
CA ASN A 148 -12.37 -0.16 5.33
C ASN A 148 -12.22 -0.56 3.86
N THR A 149 -11.06 -1.13 3.49
CA THR A 149 -10.81 -1.64 2.14
C THR A 149 -11.80 -2.74 1.80
N GLU A 150 -11.92 -3.75 2.68
CA GLU A 150 -12.79 -4.90 2.45
C GLU A 150 -14.27 -4.51 2.39
N TYR A 151 -14.68 -3.60 3.29
CA TYR A 151 -16.01 -3.00 3.23
C TYR A 151 -16.28 -2.34 1.88
N LEU A 152 -15.35 -1.53 1.36
CA LEU A 152 -15.50 -0.82 0.09
C LEU A 152 -15.46 -1.76 -1.12
N LEU A 153 -14.63 -2.81 -1.11
CA LEU A 153 -14.63 -3.85 -2.16
C LEU A 153 -16.03 -4.47 -2.32
N ARG A 154 -16.70 -4.78 -1.19
CA ARG A 154 -18.07 -5.31 -1.21
C ARG A 154 -19.09 -4.26 -1.61
N ARG A 155 -18.99 -3.04 -1.06
CA ARG A 155 -19.98 -1.97 -1.27
C ARG A 155 -20.01 -1.50 -2.73
N LEU A 156 -18.84 -1.39 -3.35
CA LEU A 156 -18.68 -0.95 -4.75
C LEU A 156 -18.91 -2.08 -5.75
N GLY A 157 -18.61 -3.32 -5.36
CA GLY A 157 -18.68 -4.51 -6.21
C GLY A 157 -17.40 -4.72 -7.03
N LEU A 158 -16.85 -5.95 -6.99
CA LEU A 158 -15.60 -6.29 -7.68
C LEU A 158 -15.69 -6.11 -9.19
N ASP A 159 -16.83 -6.44 -9.81
CA ASP A 159 -17.02 -6.27 -11.26
C ASP A 159 -16.84 -4.81 -11.69
N ALA A 160 -17.42 -3.87 -10.92
CA ALA A 160 -17.33 -2.44 -11.21
C ALA A 160 -15.90 -1.91 -10.99
N ILE A 161 -15.22 -2.41 -9.95
CA ILE A 161 -13.82 -2.06 -9.69
C ILE A 161 -12.90 -2.61 -10.80
N ASN A 162 -13.03 -3.88 -11.17
CA ASN A 162 -12.17 -4.50 -12.20
C ASN A 162 -12.46 -3.94 -13.60
N GLN A 163 -13.68 -3.45 -13.86
CA GLN A 163 -13.98 -2.71 -15.08
C GLN A 163 -13.10 -1.46 -15.25
N GLN A 164 -12.64 -0.85 -14.15
CA GLN A 164 -11.71 0.29 -14.21
C GLN A 164 -10.38 -0.07 -14.90
N LEU A 165 -9.92 -1.32 -14.81
CA LEU A 165 -8.70 -1.76 -15.50
C LEU A 165 -8.82 -1.52 -17.01
N THR A 166 -9.96 -1.87 -17.59
CA THR A 166 -10.22 -1.65 -19.03
C THR A 166 -10.45 -0.16 -19.33
N LEU A 167 -11.27 0.53 -18.52
CA LEU A 167 -11.62 1.94 -18.75
C LEU A 167 -10.40 2.88 -18.67
N LEU A 168 -9.45 2.55 -17.78
CA LEU A 168 -8.21 3.30 -17.57
C LEU A 168 -7.03 2.72 -18.35
N ASN A 169 -7.26 1.72 -19.20
CA ASN A 169 -6.25 1.09 -20.04
C ASN A 169 -5.03 0.54 -19.26
N LEU A 170 -5.29 -0.08 -18.11
CA LEU A 170 -4.29 -0.77 -17.27
C LEU A 170 -4.23 -2.23 -17.72
N ARG A 171 -3.24 -2.56 -18.55
CA ARG A 171 -3.21 -3.83 -19.31
C ARG A 171 -2.43 -4.94 -18.62
N GLU A 172 -1.58 -4.59 -17.66
CA GLU A 172 -0.66 -5.49 -16.98
C GLU A 172 -0.95 -5.54 -15.47
N HIS A 173 -2.23 -5.53 -15.13
CA HIS A 173 -2.75 -5.55 -13.78
C HIS A 173 -3.61 -6.81 -13.58
N ASP A 174 -3.52 -7.44 -12.41
CA ASP A 174 -4.40 -8.56 -12.04
C ASP A 174 -5.76 -8.05 -11.56
N ASP A 175 -6.82 -8.83 -11.74
CA ASP A 175 -8.12 -8.50 -11.16
C ASP A 175 -8.02 -8.41 -9.62
N LEU A 176 -8.72 -7.43 -9.06
CA LEU A 176 -8.91 -7.33 -7.62
C LEU A 176 -9.90 -8.39 -7.16
N TYR A 177 -9.65 -8.89 -5.96
CA TYR A 177 -10.52 -9.77 -5.20
C TYR A 177 -10.52 -9.33 -3.74
N HIS A 178 -11.17 -10.09 -2.85
CA HIS A 178 -11.21 -9.82 -1.41
C HIS A 178 -9.86 -10.12 -0.70
N PHE A 179 -8.81 -9.39 -1.08
CA PHE A 179 -7.42 -9.67 -0.72
C PHE A 179 -7.08 -9.34 0.74
N CYS A 180 -7.85 -8.46 1.40
CA CYS A 180 -7.70 -8.18 2.83
C CYS A 180 -8.22 -9.36 3.66
N THR A 181 -9.34 -9.97 3.27
CA THR A 181 -9.90 -11.17 3.91
C THR A 181 -9.11 -12.43 3.58
N ALA A 182 -8.47 -12.49 2.41
CA ALA A 182 -7.66 -13.65 1.99
C ALA A 182 -6.55 -14.03 2.99
N VAL A 183 -6.10 -13.10 3.84
CA VAL A 183 -5.18 -13.38 4.95
C VAL A 183 -5.74 -14.40 5.96
N MET A 184 -7.06 -14.60 6.02
CA MET A 184 -7.71 -15.58 6.90
C MET A 184 -7.63 -17.01 6.38
N ILE A 185 -7.36 -17.21 5.08
CA ILE A 185 -7.40 -18.53 4.45
C ILE A 185 -6.53 -19.56 5.19
N PRO A 186 -5.27 -19.27 5.58
CA PRO A 186 -4.46 -20.24 6.29
C PRO A 186 -5.06 -20.64 7.66
N ALA A 187 -5.61 -19.68 8.41
CA ALA A 187 -6.26 -19.97 9.68
C ALA A 187 -7.53 -20.80 9.50
N TYR A 188 -8.33 -20.50 8.46
CA TYR A 188 -9.52 -21.25 8.11
C TYR A 188 -9.21 -22.71 7.79
N LEU A 189 -8.20 -22.97 6.95
CA LEU A 189 -7.73 -24.32 6.67
C LEU A 189 -7.13 -25.00 7.92
N GLY A 190 -6.51 -24.21 8.79
CA GLY A 190 -5.93 -24.65 10.07
C GLY A 190 -6.96 -25.19 11.07
N GLU A 191 -8.26 -24.97 10.87
CA GLU A 191 -9.30 -25.59 11.70
C GLU A 191 -9.46 -27.10 11.41
N GLN A 192 -8.96 -27.57 10.27
CA GLN A 192 -9.08 -28.97 9.83
C GLN A 192 -7.73 -29.65 9.60
N TYR A 193 -6.65 -28.89 9.46
CA TYR A 193 -5.36 -29.37 9.00
C TYR A 193 -4.21 -28.78 9.82
N GLU A 194 -3.14 -29.55 9.96
CA GLU A 194 -1.90 -29.07 10.57
C GLU A 194 -1.14 -28.12 9.61
N ASN A 195 -0.25 -27.28 10.15
CA ASN A 195 0.44 -26.24 9.38
C ASN A 195 1.14 -26.74 8.10
N GLU A 196 1.79 -27.91 8.14
CA GLU A 196 2.45 -28.48 6.94
C GLU A 196 1.45 -28.88 5.85
N GLN A 197 0.28 -29.38 6.26
CA GLN A 197 -0.80 -29.74 5.35
C GLN A 197 -1.49 -28.50 4.78
N VAL A 198 -1.66 -27.45 5.59
CA VAL A 198 -2.15 -26.14 5.13
C VAL A 198 -1.21 -25.56 4.08
N LEU A 199 0.10 -25.60 4.34
CA LEU A 199 1.12 -25.11 3.41
C LEU A 199 1.09 -25.88 2.07
N ASP A 200 1.02 -27.22 2.12
CA ASP A 200 0.92 -28.08 0.93
C ASP A 200 -0.35 -27.77 0.12
N LYS A 201 -1.49 -27.63 0.79
CA LYS A 201 -2.77 -27.25 0.16
C LYS A 201 -2.68 -25.90 -0.53
N LEU A 202 -2.16 -24.89 0.16
CA LEU A 202 -2.06 -23.54 -0.40
C LEU A 202 -1.07 -23.43 -1.56
N THR A 203 -0.01 -24.23 -1.55
CA THR A 203 0.95 -24.30 -2.65
C THR A 203 0.34 -24.92 -3.90
N LYS A 204 -0.56 -25.90 -3.73
CA LYS A 204 -1.26 -26.59 -4.83
C LYS A 204 -2.55 -25.90 -5.29
N MET A 205 -3.13 -25.03 -4.46
CA MET A 205 -4.35 -24.30 -4.77
C MET A 205 -4.13 -23.36 -5.97
N SER A 206 -5.00 -23.43 -6.96
CA SER A 206 -4.99 -22.46 -8.07
C SER A 206 -5.31 -21.05 -7.57
N GLN A 207 -5.02 -20.02 -8.38
CA GLN A 207 -5.40 -18.66 -8.02
C GLN A 207 -6.93 -18.49 -7.97
N ASP A 208 -7.66 -19.12 -8.89
CA ASP A 208 -9.13 -19.04 -8.95
C ASP A 208 -9.79 -19.66 -7.70
N GLU A 209 -9.30 -20.80 -7.23
CA GLU A 209 -9.77 -21.42 -5.98
C GLU A 209 -9.46 -20.54 -4.77
N TYR A 210 -8.29 -19.91 -4.74
CA TYR A 210 -7.89 -19.00 -3.66
C TYR A 210 -8.79 -17.75 -3.62
N VAL A 211 -9.07 -17.16 -4.78
CA VAL A 211 -9.98 -16.02 -4.93
C VAL A 211 -11.41 -16.39 -4.54
N LEU A 212 -11.90 -17.56 -4.98
CA LEU A 212 -13.23 -18.04 -4.62
C LEU A 212 -13.36 -18.22 -3.10
N LEU A 213 -12.36 -18.85 -2.46
CA LEU A 213 -12.35 -19.04 -1.01
C LEU A 213 -12.30 -17.69 -0.27
N ALA A 214 -11.49 -16.73 -0.73
CA ALA A 214 -11.47 -15.38 -0.15
C ALA A 214 -12.87 -14.72 -0.19
N GLY A 215 -13.60 -14.86 -1.30
CA GLY A 215 -14.98 -14.37 -1.43
C GLY A 215 -15.99 -15.08 -0.51
N GLN A 216 -15.83 -16.40 -0.32
CA GLN A 216 -16.65 -17.17 0.63
C GLN A 216 -16.43 -16.67 2.06
N LEU A 217 -15.18 -16.56 2.50
CA LEU A 217 -14.85 -16.07 3.85
C LEU A 217 -15.34 -14.63 4.07
N THR A 218 -15.28 -13.80 3.03
CA THR A 218 -15.78 -12.42 3.08
C THR A 218 -17.30 -12.37 3.29
N THR A 219 -18.04 -13.27 2.63
CA THR A 219 -19.49 -13.42 2.81
C THR A 219 -19.81 -13.91 4.22
N GLU A 220 -19.03 -14.86 4.74
CA GLU A 220 -19.21 -15.35 6.11
C GLU A 220 -18.93 -14.27 7.17
N LEU A 221 -17.87 -13.47 7.01
CA LEU A 221 -17.59 -12.33 7.88
C LEU A 221 -18.75 -11.32 7.89
N ALA A 222 -19.30 -11.04 6.72
CA ALA A 222 -20.45 -10.15 6.56
C ALA A 222 -21.71 -10.64 7.29
N ASP A 223 -21.90 -11.96 7.36
CA ASP A 223 -22.97 -12.61 8.12
C ASP A 223 -22.69 -12.63 9.63
N GLY A 224 -21.60 -12.01 10.10
CA GLY A 224 -21.18 -12.05 11.50
C GLY A 224 -20.56 -13.38 11.93
N LYS A 225 -20.20 -14.26 10.98
CA LYS A 225 -19.51 -15.53 11.27
C LYS A 225 -18.00 -15.28 11.42
N LEU A 226 -17.25 -16.33 11.74
CA LEU A 226 -15.78 -16.35 11.81
C LEU A 226 -15.15 -15.38 12.82
N GLN A 227 -15.91 -14.79 13.75
CA GLN A 227 -15.39 -13.80 14.72
C GLN A 227 -14.27 -14.37 15.59
N GLU A 228 -14.39 -15.63 16.01
CA GLU A 228 -13.34 -16.34 16.75
C GLU A 228 -12.10 -16.61 15.87
N LEU A 229 -12.30 -16.92 14.60
CA LEU A 229 -11.23 -17.22 13.66
C LEU A 229 -10.32 -16.00 13.42
N LYS A 230 -10.87 -14.77 13.42
CA LYS A 230 -10.09 -13.53 13.28
C LYS A 230 -8.95 -13.44 14.31
N GLN A 231 -9.18 -13.93 15.53
CA GLN A 231 -8.19 -13.92 16.62
C GLN A 231 -7.11 -15.01 16.45
N LYS A 232 -7.33 -15.99 15.58
CA LYS A 232 -6.39 -17.09 15.29
C LYS A 232 -5.52 -16.80 14.06
N VAL A 233 -5.81 -15.76 13.29
CA VAL A 233 -5.04 -15.39 12.09
C VAL A 233 -3.59 -15.12 12.42
N MET A 234 -3.35 -14.45 13.56
CA MET A 234 -2.01 -14.23 14.09
C MET A 234 -1.83 -14.99 15.40
N PRO A 235 -0.70 -15.70 15.62
CA PRO A 235 0.53 -15.71 14.81
C PRO A 235 0.50 -16.71 13.63
N MET A 236 0.51 -16.20 12.39
CA MET A 236 0.72 -17.00 11.18
C MET A 236 2.20 -17.29 10.95
N SER A 237 2.56 -18.49 10.47
CA SER A 237 3.95 -18.80 10.09
C SER A 237 4.44 -17.96 8.90
N GLU A 238 5.75 -17.75 8.80
CA GLU A 238 6.34 -16.92 7.74
C GLU A 238 6.05 -17.45 6.33
N ASN A 239 6.12 -18.77 6.12
CA ASN A 239 5.80 -19.38 4.82
C ASN A 239 4.34 -19.15 4.39
N LEU A 240 3.41 -19.18 5.35
CA LEU A 240 2.00 -18.91 5.06
C LEU A 240 1.76 -17.42 4.76
N GLN A 241 2.44 -16.53 5.49
CA GLN A 241 2.43 -15.09 5.19
C GLN A 241 3.03 -14.80 3.80
N ARG A 242 4.06 -15.55 3.41
CA ARG A 242 4.69 -15.44 2.09
C ARG A 242 3.71 -15.78 0.97
N ILE A 243 2.98 -16.90 1.10
CA ILE A 243 1.95 -17.26 0.11
C ILE A 243 0.88 -16.18 -0.02
N TRP A 244 0.40 -15.63 1.10
CA TRP A 244 -0.56 -14.52 1.05
C TRP A 244 0.02 -13.30 0.33
N SER A 245 1.25 -12.90 0.68
CA SER A 245 1.95 -11.76 0.06
C SER A 245 2.13 -11.92 -1.44
N ASP A 246 2.54 -13.11 -1.91
CA ASP A 246 2.79 -13.40 -3.32
C ASP A 246 1.50 -13.48 -4.15
N ARG A 247 0.36 -13.73 -3.50
CA ARG A 247 -0.96 -13.83 -4.15
C ARG A 247 -1.75 -12.53 -4.15
N LEU A 248 -1.22 -11.45 -3.57
CA LEU A 248 -1.85 -10.13 -3.65
C LEU A 248 -1.96 -9.70 -5.12
N PRO A 249 -2.99 -8.92 -5.51
CA PRO A 249 -3.09 -8.40 -6.87
C PRO A 249 -1.80 -7.71 -7.30
N GLY A 250 -1.29 -8.08 -8.47
CA GLY A 250 -0.08 -7.53 -9.05
C GLY A 250 -0.35 -6.46 -10.10
N GLY A 251 0.62 -5.58 -10.31
CA GLY A 251 0.59 -4.56 -11.36
C GLY A 251 2.01 -4.10 -11.73
N THR A 252 2.12 -3.24 -12.73
CA THR A 252 3.39 -2.74 -13.25
C THR A 252 3.59 -1.26 -12.94
N THR A 253 4.84 -0.79 -12.89
CA THR A 253 5.07 0.65 -12.69
C THR A 253 4.67 1.47 -13.91
N ALA A 254 4.61 0.86 -15.11
CA ALA A 254 4.05 1.49 -16.31
C ALA A 254 2.55 1.80 -16.16
N ASP A 255 1.73 0.82 -15.73
CA ASP A 255 0.29 1.01 -15.52
C ASP A 255 0.03 2.08 -14.44
N TYR A 256 0.77 2.02 -13.33
CA TYR A 256 0.61 3.00 -12.25
C TYR A 256 1.13 4.39 -12.60
N LEU A 257 2.18 4.50 -13.43
CA LEU A 257 2.63 5.82 -13.90
C LEU A 257 1.55 6.46 -14.78
N HIS A 258 0.94 5.66 -15.68
CA HIS A 258 -0.19 6.11 -16.48
C HIS A 258 -1.38 6.53 -15.61
N LEU A 259 -1.75 5.72 -14.62
CA LEU A 259 -2.83 6.03 -13.69
C LEU A 259 -2.59 7.37 -12.96
N LEU A 260 -1.39 7.57 -12.42
CA LEU A 260 -1.04 8.79 -11.70
C LEU A 260 -1.04 10.01 -12.63
N GLU A 261 -0.66 9.86 -13.90
CA GLU A 261 -0.73 10.94 -14.90
C GLU A 261 -2.19 11.37 -15.12
N LEU A 262 -3.12 10.42 -15.27
CA LEU A 262 -4.55 10.72 -15.42
C LEU A 262 -5.10 11.51 -14.22
N ILE A 263 -4.69 11.14 -13.01
CA ILE A 263 -5.12 11.79 -11.75
C ILE A 263 -4.47 13.18 -11.62
N ASN A 264 -3.17 13.29 -11.88
CA ASN A 264 -2.40 14.51 -11.61
C ASN A 264 -2.74 15.64 -12.60
N GLN A 265 -3.00 15.30 -13.87
CA GLN A 265 -3.33 16.29 -14.89
C GLN A 265 -4.71 16.92 -14.67
N LYS A 266 -5.64 16.22 -14.02
CA LYS A 266 -7.02 16.69 -13.74
C LYS A 266 -7.78 17.16 -14.99
N THR A 267 -7.46 16.59 -16.16
CA THR A 267 -8.05 16.93 -17.46
C THR A 267 -8.87 15.80 -18.07
N VAL A 268 -8.63 14.55 -17.68
CA VAL A 268 -9.28 13.36 -18.27
C VAL A 268 -10.53 12.95 -17.50
N LEU A 269 -10.47 12.95 -16.17
CA LEU A 269 -11.61 12.59 -15.33
C LEU A 269 -12.65 13.73 -15.27
N PRO A 270 -13.97 13.42 -15.24
CA PRO A 270 -14.99 14.42 -15.00
C PRO A 270 -14.72 15.22 -13.72
N LYS A 271 -14.94 16.55 -13.74
CA LYS A 271 -14.56 17.42 -12.61
C LYS A 271 -15.17 16.98 -11.28
N ASN A 272 -16.46 16.61 -11.26
CA ASN A 272 -17.13 16.13 -10.05
C ASN A 272 -16.49 14.85 -9.49
N MET A 273 -16.08 13.92 -10.37
CA MET A 273 -15.32 12.73 -10.00
C MET A 273 -13.94 13.10 -9.45
N GLN A 274 -13.21 13.99 -10.14
CA GLN A 274 -11.89 14.46 -9.70
C GLN A 274 -11.94 15.13 -8.33
N ASP A 275 -12.93 15.99 -8.08
CA ASP A 275 -13.09 16.67 -6.79
C ASP A 275 -13.27 15.67 -5.62
N ILE A 276 -13.98 14.55 -5.86
CA ILE A 276 -14.15 13.48 -4.87
C ILE A 276 -12.86 12.68 -4.71
N LEU A 277 -12.17 12.36 -5.80
CA LEU A 277 -10.91 11.63 -5.75
C LEU A 277 -9.84 12.44 -5.01
N ASP A 278 -9.75 13.74 -5.28
CA ASP A 278 -8.85 14.67 -4.60
C ASP A 278 -9.10 14.68 -3.08
N GLU A 279 -10.37 14.73 -2.66
CA GLU A 279 -10.77 14.70 -1.25
C GLU A 279 -10.27 13.44 -0.51
N ILE A 280 -10.11 12.32 -1.21
CA ILE A 280 -9.74 11.02 -0.63
C ILE A 280 -8.23 10.74 -0.76
N VAL A 281 -7.61 11.15 -1.87
CA VAL A 281 -6.23 10.80 -2.20
C VAL A 281 -5.23 11.88 -1.78
N GLU A 282 -5.60 13.16 -1.85
CA GLU A 282 -4.70 14.29 -1.56
C GLU A 282 -4.65 14.64 -0.07
N THR A 283 -4.76 13.64 0.82
CA THR A 283 -4.78 13.86 2.28
C THR A 283 -3.49 14.55 2.79
N ALA A 284 -2.37 14.39 2.09
CA ALA A 284 -1.13 15.12 2.34
C ALA A 284 -1.30 16.65 2.23
N MET A 285 -2.23 17.12 1.38
CA MET A 285 -2.54 18.52 1.20
C MET A 285 -3.31 19.13 2.37
N THR A 286 -3.77 18.33 3.35
CA THR A 286 -4.34 18.86 4.62
C THR A 286 -3.29 19.54 5.50
N ASN A 287 -2.00 19.23 5.31
CA ASN A 287 -0.90 19.87 6.03
C ASN A 287 -0.53 21.21 5.38
N PRO A 288 -0.67 22.36 6.08
CA PRO A 288 -0.40 23.68 5.50
C PRO A 288 1.03 23.85 4.97
N ARG A 289 2.01 23.10 5.51
CA ARG A 289 3.40 23.13 5.01
C ARG A 289 3.55 22.59 3.60
N ASN A 290 2.67 21.69 3.16
CA ASN A 290 2.68 21.18 1.78
C ASN A 290 2.07 22.21 0.83
N GLN A 291 1.01 22.88 1.25
CA GLN A 291 0.32 23.92 0.47
C GLN A 291 1.21 25.13 0.12
N THR A 292 2.30 25.39 0.86
CA THR A 292 3.19 26.52 0.56
C THR A 292 3.99 26.36 -0.73
N TRP A 293 4.16 25.13 -1.22
CA TRP A 293 4.98 24.84 -2.40
C TRP A 293 4.30 23.88 -3.40
N LEU A 294 3.31 23.11 -2.96
CA LEU A 294 2.46 22.28 -3.81
C LEU A 294 1.12 22.95 -4.06
N LYS A 295 0.67 22.88 -5.31
CA LYS A 295 -0.71 23.14 -5.69
C LYS A 295 -1.59 21.96 -5.33
N HIS A 296 -1.14 20.75 -5.64
CA HIS A 296 -1.80 19.50 -5.27
C HIS A 296 -0.81 18.33 -5.30
N ALA A 297 -1.07 17.29 -4.50
CA ALA A 297 -0.25 16.09 -4.43
C ALA A 297 -0.98 14.95 -3.73
N GLY A 298 -0.73 13.73 -4.19
CA GLY A 298 -1.28 12.51 -3.63
C GLY A 298 -0.30 11.37 -3.74
N PHE A 299 -0.41 10.41 -2.84
CA PHE A 299 0.38 9.19 -2.90
C PHE A 299 -0.34 8.02 -2.27
N LYS A 300 0.03 6.81 -2.68
CA LYS A 300 -0.29 5.59 -1.96
C LYS A 300 0.93 4.68 -2.00
N GLY A 301 1.28 4.15 -0.83
CA GLY A 301 2.21 3.06 -0.71
C GLY A 301 1.55 1.78 -0.21
N GLY A 302 2.30 0.70 -0.27
CA GLY A 302 1.92 -0.59 0.26
C GLY A 302 3.14 -1.39 0.70
N SER A 303 2.97 -2.24 1.70
CA SER A 303 4.03 -3.15 2.10
C SER A 303 3.49 -4.44 2.71
N THR A 304 4.26 -5.50 2.54
CA THR A 304 4.21 -6.72 3.35
C THR A 304 5.57 -6.92 4.01
N LYS A 305 5.95 -8.14 4.39
CA LYS A 305 7.31 -8.45 4.83
C LYS A 305 8.36 -8.41 3.71
N TRP A 306 7.96 -8.64 2.45
CA TRP A 306 8.87 -8.73 1.30
C TRP A 306 8.60 -7.69 0.22
N VAL A 307 7.43 -7.04 0.27
CA VAL A 307 6.97 -6.10 -0.73
C VAL A 307 7.06 -4.68 -0.19
N PHE A 308 7.54 -3.75 -1.00
CA PHE A 308 7.39 -2.32 -0.81
C PHE A 308 6.96 -1.67 -2.13
N THR A 309 5.87 -0.91 -2.10
CA THR A 309 5.36 -0.18 -3.25
C THR A 309 5.09 1.27 -2.88
N LEU A 310 5.33 2.16 -3.85
CA LEU A 310 5.11 3.59 -3.74
C LEU A 310 4.62 4.11 -5.10
N ALA A 311 3.49 4.80 -5.11
CA ALA A 311 2.94 5.52 -6.25
C ALA A 311 2.57 6.94 -5.80
N ALA A 312 3.16 7.96 -6.42
CA ALA A 312 2.99 9.35 -5.98
C ALA A 312 2.96 10.33 -7.15
N TYR A 313 2.16 11.39 -7.00
CA TYR A 313 2.10 12.51 -7.93
C TYR A 313 2.16 13.86 -7.21
N PHE A 314 2.71 14.85 -7.90
CA PHE A 314 2.90 16.20 -7.40
C PHE A 314 2.66 17.21 -8.50
N THR A 315 2.06 18.35 -8.15
CA THR A 315 2.02 19.56 -8.97
C THR A 315 2.38 20.76 -8.10
N ASP A 316 3.38 21.54 -8.50
CA ASP A 316 3.78 22.76 -7.80
C ASP A 316 2.97 24.01 -8.26
N HIS A 317 3.18 25.15 -7.59
CA HIS A 317 2.53 26.42 -7.97
C HIS A 317 3.04 27.03 -9.28
N HIS A 318 4.10 26.47 -9.87
CA HIS A 318 4.60 26.82 -11.20
C HIS A 318 4.07 25.86 -12.28
N HIS A 319 3.13 24.97 -11.93
CA HIS A 319 2.56 23.95 -12.80
C HIS A 319 3.55 22.88 -13.28
N ASN A 320 4.67 22.71 -12.58
CA ASN A 320 5.50 21.55 -12.83
C ASN A 320 4.83 20.31 -12.25
N THR A 321 4.75 19.23 -13.03
CA THR A 321 4.18 17.94 -12.62
C THR A 321 5.29 16.90 -12.46
N THR A 322 5.12 16.02 -11.48
CA THR A 322 5.96 14.84 -11.29
C THR A 322 5.09 13.65 -10.94
N GLU A 323 5.26 12.53 -11.65
CA GLU A 323 4.68 11.24 -11.34
C GLU A 323 5.79 10.22 -11.10
N LEU A 324 5.70 9.46 -10.00
CA LEU A 324 6.75 8.58 -9.52
C LEU A 324 6.15 7.26 -9.07
N VAL A 325 6.68 6.15 -9.57
CA VAL A 325 6.29 4.80 -9.13
C VAL A 325 7.53 3.95 -8.87
N PHE A 326 7.57 3.31 -7.70
CA PHE A 326 8.63 2.39 -7.31
C PHE A 326 8.00 1.15 -6.69
N PHE A 327 8.27 -0.03 -7.25
CA PHE A 327 7.88 -1.32 -6.70
C PHE A 327 9.12 -2.15 -6.41
N ALA A 328 9.12 -2.85 -5.28
CA ALA A 328 10.13 -3.83 -4.94
C ALA A 328 9.48 -5.05 -4.27
N ASN A 329 10.00 -6.22 -4.58
CA ASN A 329 9.62 -7.50 -3.99
C ASN A 329 10.87 -8.26 -3.53
N ASP A 330 10.68 -9.37 -2.81
CA ASP A 330 11.77 -10.20 -2.28
C ASP A 330 12.77 -9.40 -1.45
N LEU A 331 12.26 -8.44 -0.68
CA LEU A 331 13.07 -7.60 0.19
C LEU A 331 13.53 -8.35 1.44
N GLU A 332 14.80 -8.20 1.76
CA GLU A 332 15.32 -8.51 3.08
C GLU A 332 14.79 -7.50 4.12
N PRO A 333 14.63 -7.89 5.41
CA PRO A 333 14.04 -7.02 6.43
C PRO A 333 14.70 -5.64 6.55
N LEU A 334 16.04 -5.56 6.42
CA LEU A 334 16.76 -4.29 6.47
C LEU A 334 16.52 -3.43 5.23
N GLN A 335 16.36 -4.04 4.04
CA GLN A 335 16.05 -3.30 2.81
C GLN A 335 14.66 -2.69 2.91
N LEU A 336 13.66 -3.47 3.34
CA LEU A 336 12.30 -3.00 3.55
C LEU A 336 12.26 -1.83 4.55
N MET A 337 12.89 -1.99 5.72
CA MET A 337 12.96 -0.94 6.74
C MET A 337 13.54 0.36 6.17
N LYS A 338 14.68 0.27 5.46
CA LYS A 338 15.32 1.46 4.88
C LYS A 338 14.49 2.10 3.77
N LEU A 339 13.79 1.33 2.94
CA LEU A 339 12.89 1.90 1.93
C LEU A 339 11.73 2.65 2.60
N GLN A 340 11.11 2.06 3.63
CA GLN A 340 10.00 2.67 4.36
C GLN A 340 10.42 3.96 5.09
N GLU A 341 11.52 3.94 5.82
CA GLU A 341 12.01 5.10 6.58
C GLU A 341 12.39 6.29 5.68
N ASN A 342 12.84 6.01 4.44
CA ASN A 342 13.35 7.04 3.53
C ASN A 342 12.35 7.49 2.45
N ALA A 343 11.18 6.86 2.35
CA ALA A 343 10.22 7.10 1.27
C ALA A 343 9.77 8.57 1.17
N ASN A 344 9.44 9.20 2.31
CA ASN A 344 8.98 10.60 2.32
C ASN A 344 10.05 11.56 1.80
N GLU A 345 11.27 11.47 2.33
CA GLU A 345 12.37 12.36 1.92
C GLU A 345 12.81 12.07 0.49
N PHE A 346 12.74 10.80 0.04
CA PHE A 346 12.97 10.44 -1.35
C PHE A 346 12.00 11.16 -2.29
N MET A 347 10.69 11.13 -2.01
CA MET A 347 9.68 11.84 -2.79
C MET A 347 9.93 13.35 -2.82
N VAL A 348 10.17 13.97 -1.65
CA VAL A 348 10.41 15.42 -1.56
C VAL A 348 11.68 15.80 -2.35
N LYS A 349 12.73 14.99 -2.26
CA LYS A 349 14.00 15.25 -2.93
C LYS A 349 13.90 15.09 -4.45
N ILE A 350 13.17 14.08 -4.96
CA ILE A 350 12.86 13.93 -6.39
C ILE A 350 12.24 15.21 -6.96
N VAL A 351 11.32 15.85 -6.23
CA VAL A 351 10.62 17.05 -6.71
C VAL A 351 11.47 18.31 -6.58
N LYS A 352 12.25 18.47 -5.51
CA LYS A 352 12.95 19.73 -5.20
C LYS A 352 14.40 19.81 -5.68
N ASP A 353 15.07 18.67 -5.88
CA ASP A 353 16.49 18.61 -6.21
C ASP A 353 16.71 18.05 -7.62
N LYS A 354 17.02 18.94 -8.56
CA LYS A 354 17.27 18.59 -9.97
C LYS A 354 18.50 17.72 -10.16
N GLU A 355 19.53 17.83 -9.32
CA GLU A 355 20.72 16.98 -9.43
C GLU A 355 20.44 15.57 -8.90
N PHE A 356 19.65 15.47 -7.83
CA PHE A 356 19.16 14.17 -7.35
C PHE A 356 18.29 13.47 -8.39
N LEU A 357 17.35 14.18 -9.01
CA LEU A 357 16.53 13.68 -10.11
C LEU A 357 17.38 13.10 -11.25
N LYS A 358 18.38 13.85 -11.72
CA LYS A 358 19.32 13.38 -12.77
C LYS A 358 20.08 12.12 -12.35
N THR A 359 20.30 11.93 -11.07
CA THR A 359 21.03 10.78 -10.53
C THR A 359 20.13 9.53 -10.55
N CYS A 360 18.85 9.66 -10.18
CA CYS A 360 17.86 8.60 -10.37
C CYS A 360 17.60 8.26 -11.85
N ALA A 361 17.57 9.25 -12.73
CA ALA A 361 17.41 9.04 -14.18
C ALA A 361 18.54 8.19 -14.81
N LYS A 362 19.72 8.13 -14.19
CA LYS A 362 20.88 7.38 -14.69
C LYS A 362 20.83 5.87 -14.40
N VAL A 363 19.91 5.39 -13.56
CA VAL A 363 19.73 3.95 -13.27
C VAL A 363 19.55 3.16 -14.58
N ASN A 364 18.96 3.78 -15.61
CA ASN A 364 18.71 3.19 -16.92
C ASN A 364 19.98 2.93 -17.78
N ARG A 365 21.18 3.35 -17.34
CA ARG A 365 22.42 3.26 -18.14
C ARG A 365 23.45 2.25 -17.62
N GLY A 366 23.09 1.43 -16.62
CA GLY A 366 24.04 0.65 -15.83
C GLY A 366 24.25 -0.83 -16.18
N PHE A 367 23.46 -1.44 -17.07
CA PHE A 367 23.60 -2.87 -17.40
C PHE A 367 23.39 -3.17 -18.88
N VAL A 368 24.21 -2.57 -19.74
CA VAL A 368 24.54 -3.24 -21.01
C VAL A 368 25.59 -4.28 -20.66
N VAL A 369 25.18 -5.53 -20.44
CA VAL A 369 26.11 -6.65 -20.56
C VAL A 369 26.65 -6.57 -21.98
N PRO A 370 27.97 -6.37 -22.21
CA PRO A 370 28.48 -6.41 -23.56
C PRO A 370 28.16 -7.81 -24.09
N LEU A 371 27.36 -7.87 -25.15
CA LEU A 371 27.25 -9.07 -25.95
C LEU A 371 28.68 -9.45 -26.33
N ASN A 372 29.20 -10.50 -25.71
CA ASN A 372 30.48 -11.07 -26.08
C ASN A 372 30.41 -11.31 -27.59
N LYS A 373 31.31 -10.64 -28.32
CA LYS A 373 31.56 -10.97 -29.71
C LYS A 373 31.91 -12.45 -29.74
N ALA A 374 31.15 -13.19 -30.54
CA ALA A 374 31.52 -14.51 -30.96
C ALA A 374 32.92 -14.46 -31.59
N GLU A 375 33.81 -15.31 -31.09
CA GLU A 375 34.90 -15.92 -31.86
C GLU A 375 34.77 -17.45 -31.72
#